data_AF-A0A0K9YU72-F1
#
_entry.id   AF-A0A0K9YU72-F1
#
_cell.length_a   1.000
_cell.length_b   1.000
_cell.length_c   1.000
_cell.angle_alpha   90.00
_cell.angle_beta   90.00
_cell.angle_gamma   90.00
#
_symmetry.space_group_name_H-M   'P 1'
#
loop_
_entity.id
_entity.type
_entity.pdbx_description
1 polymer ?
#
loop_
_entity_poly.entity_id
_entity_poly.type
_entity_poly.pdbx_seq_one_letter_code
_entity_poly.pdbx_strand_id
1 'polypeptide(L)'
;MPKFLTTQPLKNATLTFDLNDVFIPDATDLYYIASARNEIGADKINGSVITIPNITLGKGQLIIFDLGSYTMPSAGTYKFFVTVDSKHTQEMVLNITKN
;
A
#
# COMPACT_ATOMS: atom_id res chain seq x y z
N MET A 1 7.60 3.37 4.55
CA MET A 1 6.48 3.65 3.61
C MET A 1 6.38 2.53 2.59
N PRO A 2 5.28 1.77 2.59
CA PRO A 2 5.00 0.79 1.54
C PRO A 2 4.91 1.46 0.16
N LYS A 3 5.63 0.92 -0.84
CA LYS A 3 5.55 1.32 -2.26
C LYS A 3 5.33 0.12 -3.18
N PHE A 4 4.48 0.26 -4.17
CA PHE A 4 4.28 -0.73 -5.23
C PHE A 4 4.69 -0.15 -6.59
N LEU A 5 5.54 -0.89 -7.30
CA LEU A 5 6.04 -0.54 -8.64
C LEU A 5 5.37 -1.43 -9.68
N THR A 6 4.67 -0.83 -10.62
CA THR A 6 4.05 -1.57 -11.72
C THR A 6 5.09 -2.09 -12.69
N THR A 7 5.26 -3.42 -12.74
CA THR A 7 6.13 -4.08 -13.72
C THR A 7 5.49 -4.22 -15.09
N GLN A 8 4.16 -4.12 -15.14
CA GLN A 8 3.33 -4.09 -16.35
C GLN A 8 2.24 -3.01 -16.21
N PRO A 9 1.72 -2.45 -17.32
CA PRO A 9 0.63 -1.49 -17.25
C PRO A 9 -0.63 -2.10 -16.62
N LEU A 10 -1.28 -1.33 -15.75
CA LEU A 10 -2.57 -1.63 -15.14
C LEU A 10 -3.64 -0.72 -15.74
N LYS A 11 -4.84 -1.26 -15.98
CA LYS A 11 -5.99 -0.52 -16.49
C LYS A 11 -7.23 -0.90 -15.70
N ASN A 12 -7.86 0.09 -15.06
CA ASN A 12 -9.04 -0.10 -14.20
C ASN A 12 -8.88 -1.25 -13.19
N ALA A 13 -7.66 -1.43 -12.69
CA ALA A 13 -7.34 -2.51 -11.77
C ALA A 13 -7.79 -2.16 -10.36
N THR A 14 -8.08 -3.18 -9.57
CA THR A 14 -8.22 -3.08 -8.12
C THR A 14 -6.91 -3.52 -7.48
N LEU A 15 -6.35 -2.63 -6.66
CA LEU A 15 -5.17 -2.93 -5.84
C LEU A 15 -5.60 -3.15 -4.40
N THR A 16 -5.20 -4.29 -3.82
CA THR A 16 -5.40 -4.60 -2.40
C THR A 16 -4.03 -4.68 -1.73
N PHE A 17 -3.81 -3.82 -0.75
CA PHE A 17 -2.61 -3.77 0.09
C PHE A 17 -2.92 -4.38 1.44
N ASP A 18 -2.33 -5.52 1.74
CA ASP A 18 -2.39 -6.15 3.04
C ASP A 18 -1.15 -5.79 3.85
N LEU A 19 -1.36 -5.00 4.90
CA LEU A 19 -0.31 -4.56 5.82
C LEU A 19 -0.02 -5.60 6.92
N ASN A 20 -0.67 -6.77 6.86
CA ASN A 20 -0.44 -7.94 7.71
C ASN A 20 -0.40 -7.59 9.21
N ASP A 21 -1.38 -6.79 9.65
CA ASP A 21 -1.56 -6.28 11.03
C ASP A 21 -0.37 -5.50 11.62
N VAL A 22 0.65 -5.16 10.82
CA VAL A 22 1.80 -4.36 11.28
C VAL A 22 1.42 -2.89 11.44
N PHE A 23 0.57 -2.41 10.53
CA PHE A 23 0.05 -1.06 10.53
C PHE A 23 -1.46 -1.12 10.35
N ILE A 24 -2.18 -0.32 11.15
CA ILE A 24 -3.60 -0.07 10.98
C ILE A 24 -3.73 1.32 10.35
N PRO A 25 -4.17 1.41 9.08
CA PRO A 25 -4.29 2.68 8.38
C PRO A 25 -5.51 3.47 8.89
N ASP A 26 -5.41 4.80 8.81
CA ASP A 26 -6.53 5.70 9.06
C ASP A 26 -7.12 6.22 7.75
N ALA A 27 -8.39 6.65 7.78
CA ALA A 27 -9.05 7.23 6.61
C ALA A 27 -8.35 8.49 6.08
N THR A 28 -7.66 9.23 6.96
CA THR A 28 -6.91 10.46 6.65
C THR A 28 -5.48 10.20 6.19
N ASP A 29 -5.00 8.95 6.28
CA ASP A 29 -3.73 8.57 5.68
C ASP A 29 -3.75 8.79 4.17
N LEU A 30 -2.56 8.88 3.58
CA LEU A 30 -2.42 9.31 2.21
C LEU A 30 -1.84 8.22 1.33
N TYR A 31 -2.20 8.28 0.06
CA TYR A 31 -1.49 7.60 -0.98
C TYR A 31 -1.25 8.50 -2.19
N TYR A 32 -0.16 8.21 -2.88
CA TYR A 32 0.32 9.00 -4.01
C TYR A 32 0.30 8.15 -5.27
N ILE A 33 -0.34 8.63 -6.32
CA ILE A 33 -0.31 8.04 -7.66
C ILE A 33 0.15 9.12 -8.63
N ALA A 34 1.24 8.86 -9.37
CA ALA A 34 1.78 9.81 -10.34
C ALA A 34 1.93 11.23 -9.76
N SER A 35 2.37 11.33 -8.51
CA SER A 35 2.51 12.58 -7.72
C SER A 35 1.21 13.25 -7.25
N ALA A 36 0.03 12.73 -7.59
CA ALA A 36 -1.23 13.22 -7.03
C ALA A 36 -1.41 12.67 -5.61
N ARG A 37 -1.71 13.56 -4.65
CA ARG A 37 -2.02 13.22 -3.25
C ARG A 37 -3.50 12.88 -3.11
N ASN A 38 -3.80 11.76 -2.48
CA ASN A 38 -5.16 11.30 -2.21
C ASN A 38 -5.25 10.83 -0.75
N GLU A 39 -6.37 11.11 -0.09
CA GLU A 39 -6.72 10.45 1.18
C GLU A 39 -7.22 9.03 0.88
N ILE A 40 -6.92 8.07 1.76
CA ILE A 40 -7.37 6.68 1.58
C ILE A 40 -8.90 6.63 1.66
N GLY A 41 -9.49 7.26 2.67
CA GLY A 41 -10.93 7.19 2.95
C GLY A 41 -11.35 5.90 3.64
N ALA A 42 -12.32 6.01 4.55
CA ALA A 42 -12.78 4.89 5.39
C ALA A 42 -13.41 3.74 4.57
N ASP A 43 -13.96 4.04 3.39
CA ASP A 43 -14.58 3.08 2.48
C ASP A 43 -13.58 2.06 1.90
N LYS A 44 -12.29 2.37 1.95
CA LYS A 44 -11.21 1.56 1.37
C LYS A 44 -10.46 0.74 2.40
N ILE A 45 -10.80 0.88 3.69
CA ILE A 45 -10.07 0.25 4.79
C ILE A 45 -10.91 -0.88 5.39
N ASN A 46 -10.27 -2.03 5.61
CA ASN A 46 -10.81 -3.13 6.39
C ASN A 46 -9.69 -3.72 7.26
N GLY A 47 -9.62 -3.30 8.53
CA GLY A 47 -8.51 -3.65 9.42
C GLY A 47 -7.18 -3.13 8.85
N SER A 48 -6.17 -4.01 8.72
CA SER A 48 -4.88 -3.68 8.11
C SER A 48 -4.87 -3.73 6.58
N VAL A 49 -6.03 -3.88 5.93
CA VAL A 49 -6.14 -4.04 4.48
C VAL A 49 -6.71 -2.77 3.84
N ILE A 50 -6.04 -2.29 2.80
CA ILE A 50 -6.48 -1.15 1.99
C ILE A 50 -6.83 -1.64 0.58
N THR A 51 -8.01 -1.29 0.06
CA THR A 51 -8.43 -1.65 -1.30
C THR A 51 -8.73 -0.39 -2.12
N ILE A 52 -7.94 -0.15 -3.16
CA ILE A 52 -8.11 0.99 -4.07
C ILE A 52 -8.60 0.49 -5.44
N PRO A 53 -9.85 0.78 -5.85
CA PRO A 53 -10.37 0.41 -7.16
C PRO A 53 -9.97 1.41 -8.24
N ASN A 54 -10.22 1.05 -9.51
CA ASN A 54 -10.11 1.93 -10.67
C ASN A 54 -8.71 2.52 -10.91
N ILE A 55 -7.66 1.77 -10.56
CA ILE A 55 -6.29 2.19 -10.74
C ILE A 55 -5.84 1.97 -12.19
N THR A 56 -5.34 3.05 -12.80
CA THR A 56 -4.65 3.01 -14.08
C THR A 56 -3.23 3.53 -13.90
N LEU A 57 -2.26 2.67 -14.18
CA LEU A 57 -0.83 2.95 -14.02
C LEU A 57 -0.07 2.40 -15.23
N GLY A 58 0.78 3.22 -15.83
CA GLY A 58 1.76 2.79 -16.82
C GLY A 58 2.85 1.92 -16.18
N LYS A 59 3.62 1.22 -17.02
CA LYS A 59 4.82 0.49 -16.57
C LYS A 59 5.82 1.45 -15.93
N GLY A 60 6.34 1.09 -14.76
CA GLY A 60 7.32 1.88 -14.02
C GLY A 60 6.73 2.99 -13.15
N GLN A 61 5.40 3.16 -13.14
CA GLN A 61 4.75 4.08 -12.22
C GLN A 61 4.60 3.45 -10.83
N LEU A 62 4.44 4.32 -9.83
CA LEU A 62 4.41 3.94 -8.43
C LEU A 62 3.11 4.38 -7.79
N ILE A 63 2.67 3.56 -6.85
CA ILE A 63 1.79 3.98 -5.76
C ILE A 63 2.57 3.90 -4.45
N ILE A 64 2.49 4.95 -3.65
CA ILE A 64 3.22 5.07 -2.37
C ILE A 64 2.20 5.40 -1.29
N PHE A 65 2.25 4.69 -0.17
CA PHE A 65 1.44 5.00 1.01
C PHE A 65 2.25 5.76 2.04
N ASP A 66 1.66 6.87 2.49
CA ASP A 66 2.08 7.63 3.65
C ASP A 66 1.06 7.37 4.75
N LEU A 67 1.36 6.32 5.52
CA LEU A 67 0.57 5.91 6.67
C LEU A 67 1.08 6.73 7.85
N GLY A 68 0.25 7.63 8.37
CA GLY A 68 0.55 8.57 9.44
C GLY A 68 0.76 7.91 10.80
N SER A 69 1.11 6.62 10.87
CA SER A 69 1.38 5.92 12.12
C SER A 69 2.54 6.58 12.86
N TYR A 70 2.23 7.18 14.01
CA TYR A 70 3.18 7.85 14.89
C TYR A 70 4.05 6.88 15.69
N THR A 71 3.75 5.58 15.67
CA THR A 71 4.54 4.55 16.36
C THR A 71 5.05 3.54 15.35
N MET A 72 6.38 3.52 15.17
CA MET A 72 7.04 2.46 14.41
C MET A 72 6.88 1.14 15.16
N PRO A 73 6.64 0.01 14.46
CA PRO A 73 6.61 -1.29 15.10
C PRO A 73 8.02 -1.65 15.60
N SER A 74 8.10 -2.70 16.42
CA SER A 74 9.37 -3.16 17.00
C SER A 74 10.41 -3.49 15.91
N ALA A 75 11.69 -3.45 16.25
CA ALA A 75 12.72 -3.91 15.31
C ALA A 75 12.44 -5.36 14.86
N GLY A 76 12.57 -5.60 13.56
CA GLY A 76 12.18 -6.86 12.93
C GLY A 76 12.02 -6.75 11.42
N THR A 77 11.70 -7.88 10.81
CA THR A 77 11.38 -7.99 9.37
C THR A 77 9.88 -8.20 9.22
N TYR A 78 9.25 -7.30 8.49
CA TYR A 78 7.82 -7.30 8.21
C TYR A 78 7.57 -7.53 6.72
N LYS A 79 6.49 -8.23 6.41
CA LYS A 79 6.06 -8.53 5.05
C LYS A 79 4.68 -7.92 4.81
N PHE A 80 4.53 -7.29 3.65
CA PHE A 80 3.26 -6.77 3.15
C PHE A 80 2.98 -7.39 1.79
N PHE A 81 1.71 -7.46 1.44
CA PHE A 81 1.28 -8.09 0.20
C PHE A 81 0.46 -7.12 -0.63
N VAL A 82 0.74 -7.05 -1.93
CA VAL A 82 -0.05 -6.25 -2.87
C VAL A 82 -0.66 -7.18 -3.89
N THR A 83 -1.99 -7.26 -3.89
CA THR A 83 -2.74 -8.07 -4.84
C THR A 83 -3.37 -7.20 -5.93
N VAL A 84 -3.18 -7.56 -7.20
CA VAL A 84 -3.83 -6.92 -8.36
C VAL A 84 -4.97 -7.82 -8.85
N ASP A 85 -6.19 -7.28 -8.88
CA ASP A 85 -7.41 -7.95 -9.39
C ASP A 85 -7.63 -9.38 -8.83
N SER A 86 -7.23 -9.61 -7.57
CA SER A 86 -7.27 -10.92 -6.89
C SER A 86 -6.43 -12.02 -7.54
N LYS A 87 -5.47 -11.69 -8.42
CA LYS A 87 -4.72 -12.68 -9.23
C LYS A 87 -3.20 -12.66 -9.04
N HIS A 88 -2.62 -11.50 -8.77
CA HIS A 88 -1.17 -11.35 -8.70
C HIS A 88 -0.77 -10.70 -7.39
N THR A 89 0.02 -11.41 -6.58
CA THR A 89 0.52 -10.92 -5.29
C THR A 89 2.00 -10.59 -5.39
N GLN A 90 2.38 -9.35 -5.05
CA GLN A 90 3.76 -8.94 -4.83
C GLN A 90 4.03 -8.88 -3.32
N GLU A 91 5.14 -9.48 -2.88
CA GLU A 91 5.63 -9.33 -1.50
C GLU A 91 6.51 -8.08 -1.39
N MET A 92 6.31 -7.31 -0.32
CA MET A 92 7.12 -6.17 0.03
C MET A 92 7.70 -6.38 1.43
N VAL A 93 9.02 -6.18 1.57
CA VAL A 93 9.71 -6.42 2.83
C VAL A 93 10.17 -5.10 3.44
N LEU A 94 9.84 -4.91 4.72
CA LEU A 94 10.31 -3.79 5.54
C LEU A 94 11.19 -4.33 6.67
N ASN A 95 12.44 -3.92 6.68
CA ASN A 95 13.37 -4.22 7.78
C ASN A 95 13.51 -2.99 8.66
N ILE A 96 13.23 -3.15 9.96
CA ILE A 96 13.41 -2.11 10.98
C ILE A 96 14.52 -2.57 11.90
N THR A 97 15.61 -1.82 11.95
CA THR A 97 16.71 -2.05 12.88
C THR A 97 16.53 -1.17 14.11
N LYS A 98 16.83 -1.73 15.28
CA LYS A 98 16.94 -0.93 16.50
C LYS A 98 18.22 -0.10 16.40
N ASN A 99 18.10 1.23 16.56
CA ASN A 99 19.25 2.10 16.72
C ASN A 99 19.90 1.88 18.09
#